data_AF-A0A6G2HJY6-F1
#
_entry.id   AF-A0A6G2HJY6-F1
#
_cell.length_a   1.000
_cell.length_b   1.000
_cell.length_c   1.000
_cell.angle_alpha   90.00
_cell.angle_beta   90.00
_cell.angle_gamma   90.00
#
_symmetry.space_group_name_H-M   'P 1'
#
loop_
_entity.id
_entity.type
_entity.pdbx_description
1 polymer ?
#
loop_
_entity_poly.entity_id
_entity_poly.type
_entity_poly.pdbx_seq_one_letter_code
_entity_poly.pdbx_strand_id
1 'polypeptide(L)'
;MQKGYAKGVTDAGAKIRQQGSDAQVFEDLEDIFNQPVHSSKIELVYTRAYDGLEGITQEMDTQISRELSNAISQGWNPRKAAREINDRVDAIGMTRARTLSQTEIIHAHAEGTLDRFESEGFTEVEADVEHHTADDSRVCPTCASLQGNTYTLAEARGRIPIHPRCRCSWIPIVDD
;
A
#
# COMPACT_ATOMS: atom_id res chain seq x y z
N MET A 1 1.20 3.30 -8.80
CA MET A 1 0.97 1.84 -8.74
C MET A 1 2.07 1.08 -9.48
N GLN A 2 2.11 1.07 -10.82
CA GLN A 2 3.17 0.38 -11.61
C GLN A 2 4.61 0.67 -11.13
N LYS A 3 4.98 1.94 -10.98
CA LYS A 3 6.32 2.31 -10.46
C LYS A 3 6.59 1.80 -9.04
N GLY A 4 5.58 1.77 -8.18
CA GLY A 4 5.71 1.26 -6.81
C GLY A 4 5.93 -0.25 -6.80
N TYR A 5 5.18 -0.96 -7.63
CA TYR A 5 5.35 -2.40 -7.86
C TYR A 5 6.73 -2.73 -8.41
N ALA A 6 7.14 -2.09 -9.51
CA ALA A 6 8.45 -2.30 -10.11
C ALA A 6 9.59 -1.95 -9.15
N LYS A 7 9.42 -0.89 -8.35
CA LYS A 7 10.36 -0.55 -7.29
C LYS A 7 10.48 -1.69 -6.25
N GLY A 8 9.37 -2.34 -5.90
CA GLY A 8 9.38 -3.54 -5.06
C GLY A 8 10.22 -4.66 -5.68
N VAL A 9 10.01 -4.94 -6.96
CA VAL A 9 10.78 -5.95 -7.72
C VAL A 9 12.29 -5.62 -7.74
N THR A 10 12.65 -4.36 -7.97
CA THR A 10 14.07 -3.95 -8.03
C THR A 10 14.72 -3.92 -6.65
N ASP A 11 14.02 -3.40 -5.64
CA ASP A 11 14.51 -3.33 -4.26
C ASP A 11 14.70 -4.74 -3.69
N ALA A 12 13.79 -5.67 -4.00
CA ALA A 12 13.91 -7.10 -3.65
C ALA A 12 15.17 -7.73 -4.25
N GLY A 13 15.44 -7.53 -5.54
CA GLY A 13 16.66 -8.02 -6.18
C GLY A 13 17.94 -7.46 -5.56
N ALA A 14 17.91 -6.20 -5.10
CA ALA A 14 19.02 -5.61 -4.36
C ALA A 14 19.22 -6.25 -2.97
N LYS A 15 18.12 -6.56 -2.25
CA LYS A 15 18.16 -7.26 -0.95
C LYS A 15 18.74 -8.67 -1.08
N ILE A 16 18.32 -9.43 -2.09
CA ILE A 16 18.85 -10.78 -2.35
C ILE A 16 20.38 -10.74 -2.57
N ARG A 17 20.86 -9.80 -3.40
CA ARG A 17 22.30 -9.61 -3.63
C ARG A 17 23.06 -9.18 -2.39
N GLN A 18 22.45 -8.37 -1.53
CA GLN A 18 23.07 -7.96 -0.27
C GLN A 18 23.29 -9.13 0.68
N GLN A 19 22.45 -10.17 0.60
CA GLN A 19 22.56 -11.40 1.39
C GLN A 19 23.48 -12.46 0.72
N GLY A 20 24.13 -12.14 -0.40
CA GLY A 20 25.14 -13.00 -1.03
C GLY A 20 24.61 -13.95 -2.11
N SER A 21 23.31 -13.89 -2.43
CA SER A 21 22.69 -14.69 -3.50
C SER A 21 22.67 -13.92 -4.83
N ASP A 22 22.86 -14.63 -5.95
CA ASP A 22 22.73 -14.05 -7.28
C ASP A 22 21.25 -13.80 -7.62
N ALA A 23 20.92 -12.59 -8.06
CA ALA A 23 19.58 -12.23 -8.51
C ALA A 23 19.66 -11.38 -9.78
N GLN A 24 18.73 -11.61 -10.70
CA GLN A 24 18.66 -10.91 -11.99
C GLN A 24 18.66 -9.37 -11.81
N VAL A 25 19.29 -8.63 -12.72
CA VAL A 25 19.19 -7.16 -12.72
C VAL A 25 18.14 -6.78 -13.75
N PHE A 26 17.16 -5.98 -13.34
CA PHE A 26 16.23 -5.32 -14.24
C PHE A 26 16.61 -3.84 -14.29
N GLU A 27 16.93 -3.34 -15.48
CA GLU A 27 17.34 -1.95 -15.67
C GLU A 27 16.12 -1.05 -15.92
N ASP A 28 15.12 -1.56 -16.66
CA ASP A 28 13.95 -0.79 -17.06
C ASP A 28 12.60 -1.39 -16.66
N LEU A 29 11.58 -0.53 -16.59
CA LEU A 29 10.20 -0.91 -16.26
C LEU A 29 9.62 -1.91 -17.27
N GLU A 30 9.98 -1.77 -18.54
CA GLU A 30 9.47 -2.63 -19.62
C GLU A 30 9.94 -4.08 -19.44
N ASP A 31 11.19 -4.30 -19.00
CA ASP A 31 11.72 -5.65 -18.75
C ASP A 31 10.91 -6.40 -17.68
N ILE A 32 10.50 -5.67 -16.65
CA ILE A 32 9.66 -6.23 -15.57
C ILE A 32 8.26 -6.55 -16.13
N PHE A 33 7.65 -5.63 -16.88
CA PHE A 33 6.26 -5.83 -17.33
C PHE A 33 6.09 -6.75 -18.54
N ASN A 34 7.18 -7.06 -19.25
CA ASN A 34 7.18 -8.06 -20.33
C ASN A 34 6.94 -9.48 -19.82
N GLN A 35 7.06 -9.73 -18.50
CA GLN A 35 6.74 -11.02 -17.91
C GLN A 35 5.23 -11.12 -17.59
N PRO A 36 4.52 -12.16 -18.06
CA PRO A 36 3.07 -12.29 -17.87
C PRO A 36 2.61 -12.27 -16.40
N VAL A 37 3.42 -12.79 -15.49
CA VAL A 37 3.10 -12.84 -14.05
C VAL A 37 2.94 -11.42 -13.47
N HIS A 38 3.79 -10.49 -13.88
CA HIS A 38 3.81 -9.13 -13.36
C HIS A 38 2.64 -8.29 -13.89
N SER A 39 2.21 -8.50 -15.14
CA SER A 39 1.10 -7.75 -15.74
C SER A 39 -0.26 -8.10 -15.11
N SER A 40 -0.54 -9.39 -14.88
CA SER A 40 -1.78 -9.82 -14.19
C SER A 40 -1.85 -9.34 -12.73
N LYS A 41 -0.71 -9.28 -12.03
CA LYS A 41 -0.70 -8.78 -10.64
C LYS A 41 -1.06 -7.31 -10.54
N ILE A 42 -0.60 -6.50 -11.49
CA ILE A 42 -0.92 -5.06 -11.53
C ILE A 42 -2.42 -4.84 -11.68
N GLU A 43 -3.11 -5.65 -12.47
CA GLU A 43 -4.56 -5.56 -12.62
C GLU A 43 -5.27 -5.75 -11.27
N LEU A 44 -4.89 -6.77 -10.50
CA LEU A 44 -5.44 -7.00 -9.15
C LEU A 44 -5.19 -5.82 -8.21
N VAL A 45 -3.98 -5.25 -8.27
CA VAL A 45 -3.61 -4.07 -7.50
C VAL A 45 -4.44 -2.84 -7.91
N TYR A 46 -4.78 -2.69 -9.19
CA TYR A 46 -5.68 -1.63 -9.65
C TYR A 46 -7.12 -1.82 -9.16
N THR A 47 -7.64 -3.05 -9.20
CA THR A 47 -8.99 -3.36 -8.69
C THR A 47 -9.11 -2.98 -7.22
N ARG A 48 -8.11 -3.32 -6.40
CA ARG A 48 -8.09 -2.93 -4.99
C ARG A 48 -8.13 -1.41 -4.79
N ALA A 49 -7.34 -0.66 -5.55
CA ALA A 49 -7.31 0.79 -5.47
C ALA A 49 -8.66 1.41 -5.88
N TYR A 50 -9.37 0.79 -6.84
CA TYR A 50 -10.71 1.18 -7.24
C TYR A 50 -11.73 1.00 -6.12
N ASP A 51 -11.72 -0.16 -5.46
CA ASP A 51 -12.61 -0.43 -4.31
C ASP A 51 -12.39 0.59 -3.18
N GLY A 52 -11.13 0.95 -2.91
CA GLY A 52 -10.77 1.98 -1.94
C GLY A 52 -11.31 3.38 -2.30
N LEU A 53 -11.33 3.72 -3.59
CA LEU A 53 -11.91 4.98 -4.07
C LEU A 53 -13.44 5.00 -3.94
N GLU A 54 -14.09 3.87 -4.19
CA GLU A 54 -15.54 3.74 -4.00
C GLU A 54 -15.91 3.99 -2.53
N GLY A 55 -15.17 3.42 -1.59
CA GLY A 55 -15.36 3.66 -0.16
C GLY A 55 -15.22 5.15 0.24
N ILE A 56 -14.26 5.87 -0.34
CA ILE A 56 -14.11 7.32 -0.11
C ILE A 56 -15.34 8.06 -0.66
N THR A 57 -15.82 7.68 -1.83
CA THR A 57 -16.98 8.33 -2.48
C THR A 57 -18.24 8.14 -1.64
N GLN A 58 -18.49 6.93 -1.15
CA GLN A 58 -19.63 6.63 -0.28
C GLN A 58 -19.58 7.41 1.05
N GLU A 59 -18.38 7.54 1.67
CA GLU A 59 -18.19 8.37 2.86
C GLU A 59 -18.47 9.84 2.53
N MET A 60 -17.98 10.33 1.40
CA MET A 60 -18.21 11.69 0.93
C MET A 60 -19.69 12.01 0.70
N ASP A 61 -20.42 11.13 0.02
CA ASP A 61 -21.87 11.26 -0.22
C ASP A 61 -22.64 11.37 1.10
N THR A 62 -22.26 10.55 2.09
CA THR A 62 -22.86 10.59 3.42
C THR A 62 -22.65 11.95 4.10
N GLN A 63 -21.45 12.51 4.02
CA GLN A 63 -21.12 13.78 4.68
C GLN A 63 -21.78 14.97 3.98
N ILE A 64 -21.75 15.01 2.64
CA ILE A 64 -22.40 16.04 1.84
C ILE A 64 -23.91 16.04 2.12
N SER A 65 -24.53 14.87 2.15
CA SER A 65 -25.97 14.73 2.45
C SER A 65 -26.33 15.28 3.84
N ARG A 66 -25.46 15.08 4.83
CA ARG A 66 -25.65 15.64 6.19
C ARG A 66 -25.54 17.16 6.19
N GLU A 67 -24.52 17.73 5.56
CA GLU A 67 -24.35 19.18 5.52
C GLU A 67 -25.45 19.89 4.72
N LEU A 68 -25.93 19.26 3.64
CA LEU A 68 -27.09 19.77 2.91
C LEU A 68 -28.36 19.74 3.77
N SER A 69 -28.57 18.68 4.54
CA SER A 69 -29.70 18.59 5.49
C SER A 69 -29.62 19.68 6.55
N ASN A 70 -28.43 19.92 7.12
CA ASN A 70 -28.17 21.02 8.06
C ASN A 70 -28.48 22.38 7.44
N ALA A 71 -28.04 22.60 6.20
CA ALA A 71 -28.28 23.85 5.48
C ALA A 71 -29.78 24.15 5.34
N ILE A 72 -30.57 23.13 4.98
CA ILE A 72 -32.02 23.24 4.84
C ILE A 72 -32.67 23.53 6.19
N SER A 73 -32.36 22.72 7.22
CA SER A 73 -32.99 22.85 8.54
C SER A 73 -32.65 24.17 9.24
N GLN A 74 -31.45 24.70 9.03
CA GLN A 74 -30.98 25.93 9.66
C GLN A 74 -31.19 27.17 8.78
N GLY A 75 -31.78 27.03 7.59
CA GLY A 75 -32.03 28.15 6.67
C GLY A 75 -30.76 28.85 6.20
N TRP A 76 -29.66 28.11 5.99
CA TRP A 76 -28.42 28.69 5.49
C TRP A 76 -28.63 29.27 4.09
N ASN A 77 -28.01 30.42 3.82
CA ASN A 77 -27.93 30.91 2.45
C ASN A 77 -27.01 30.00 1.61
N PRO A 78 -27.20 29.92 0.27
CA PRO A 78 -26.46 28.99 -0.58
C PRO A 78 -24.94 29.13 -0.51
N ARG A 79 -24.41 30.35 -0.31
CA ARG A 79 -22.96 30.58 -0.22
C ARG A 79 -22.37 29.97 1.06
N LYS A 80 -23.11 30.04 2.17
CA LYS A 80 -22.71 29.38 3.42
C LYS A 80 -22.75 27.86 3.25
N ALA A 81 -23.85 27.32 2.73
CA ALA A 81 -23.99 25.89 2.51
C ALA A 81 -22.86 25.31 1.64
N ALA A 82 -22.55 25.97 0.52
CA ALA A 82 -21.45 25.56 -0.34
C ALA A 82 -20.08 25.59 0.37
N ARG A 83 -19.84 26.59 1.22
CA ARG A 83 -18.59 26.68 2.01
C ARG A 83 -18.47 25.52 3.00
N GLU A 84 -19.49 25.27 3.81
CA GLU A 84 -19.46 24.19 4.81
C GLU A 84 -19.32 22.81 4.16
N ILE A 85 -20.00 22.58 3.03
CA ILE A 85 -19.84 21.35 2.24
C ILE A 85 -18.40 21.22 1.75
N ASN A 86 -17.82 22.27 1.13
CA ASN A 86 -16.44 22.24 0.65
C ASN A 86 -15.44 22.03 1.78
N ASP A 87 -15.59 22.72 2.92
CA ASP A 87 -14.70 22.57 4.07
C ASP A 87 -14.71 21.11 4.58
N ARG A 88 -15.88 20.47 4.58
CA ARG A 88 -16.01 19.05 4.95
C ARG A 88 -15.37 18.12 3.91
N VAL A 89 -15.57 18.40 2.62
CA VAL A 89 -14.97 17.67 1.50
C VAL A 89 -13.45 17.76 1.54
N ASP A 90 -12.89 18.95 1.73
CA ASP A 90 -11.45 19.16 1.75
C ASP A 90 -10.80 18.46 2.94
N ALA A 91 -11.40 18.57 4.13
CA ALA A 91 -10.88 17.93 5.34
C ALA A 91 -10.81 16.40 5.22
N ILE A 92 -11.87 15.77 4.70
CA ILE A 92 -11.97 14.31 4.59
C ILE A 92 -11.29 13.82 3.32
N GLY A 93 -11.68 14.36 2.17
CA GLY A 93 -11.24 13.93 0.85
C GLY A 93 -9.73 13.98 0.70
N MET A 94 -9.07 15.08 1.10
CA MET A 94 -7.62 15.17 0.99
C MET A 94 -6.90 14.19 1.92
N THR A 95 -7.37 14.03 3.16
CA THR A 95 -6.74 13.12 4.14
C THR A 95 -6.89 11.68 3.70
N ARG A 96 -8.07 11.29 3.23
CA ARG A 96 -8.38 9.95 2.73
C ARG A 96 -7.65 9.65 1.43
N ALA A 97 -7.65 10.56 0.46
CA ALA A 97 -6.94 10.37 -0.81
C ALA A 97 -5.44 10.16 -0.59
N ARG A 98 -4.80 10.94 0.30
CA ARG A 98 -3.39 10.73 0.67
C ARG A 98 -3.18 9.37 1.34
N THR A 99 -4.09 8.98 2.23
CA THR A 99 -4.03 7.71 2.94
C THR A 99 -4.14 6.53 1.97
N LEU A 100 -5.13 6.56 1.08
CA LEU A 100 -5.34 5.55 0.04
C LEU A 100 -4.12 5.47 -0.86
N SER A 101 -3.66 6.60 -1.39
CA SER A 101 -2.49 6.65 -2.28
C SER A 101 -1.25 6.01 -1.66
N GLN A 102 -0.95 6.33 -0.40
CA GLN A 102 0.21 5.75 0.29
C GLN A 102 0.02 4.25 0.54
N THR A 103 -1.17 3.86 0.99
CA THR A 103 -1.51 2.46 1.32
C THR A 103 -1.41 1.58 0.08
N GLU A 104 -1.95 2.03 -1.05
CA GLU A 104 -1.94 1.28 -2.30
C GLU A 104 -0.54 1.22 -2.93
N ILE A 105 0.25 2.29 -2.85
CA ILE A 105 1.65 2.25 -3.32
C ILE A 105 2.47 1.23 -2.50
N ILE A 106 2.29 1.18 -1.18
CA ILE A 106 2.97 0.24 -0.31
C ILE A 106 2.49 -1.19 -0.57
N HIS A 107 1.20 -1.40 -0.78
CA HIS A 107 0.66 -2.69 -1.19
C HIS A 107 1.31 -3.18 -2.50
N ALA A 108 1.35 -2.32 -3.52
CA ALA A 108 1.95 -2.64 -4.80
C ALA A 108 3.44 -3.00 -4.67
N HIS A 109 4.18 -2.25 -3.87
CA HIS A 109 5.60 -2.51 -3.59
C HIS A 109 5.80 -3.86 -2.89
N ALA A 110 4.98 -4.17 -1.88
CA ALA A 110 5.05 -5.44 -1.18
C ALA A 110 4.73 -6.63 -2.09
N GLU A 111 3.70 -6.53 -2.95
CA GLU A 111 3.36 -7.59 -3.91
C GLU A 111 4.46 -7.79 -4.96
N GLY A 112 5.06 -6.72 -5.47
CA GLY A 112 6.20 -6.81 -6.39
C GLY A 112 7.43 -7.43 -5.74
N THR A 113 7.66 -7.14 -4.46
CA THR A 113 8.74 -7.75 -3.67
C THR A 113 8.53 -9.28 -3.56
N LEU A 114 7.32 -9.71 -3.22
CA LEU A 114 6.98 -11.13 -3.10
C LEU A 114 7.03 -11.87 -4.44
N ASP A 115 6.53 -11.25 -5.53
CA ASP A 115 6.64 -11.84 -6.88
C ASP A 115 8.09 -12.02 -7.29
N ARG A 116 8.97 -11.10 -6.88
CA ARG A 116 10.40 -11.23 -7.14
C ARG A 116 11.05 -12.35 -6.34
N PHE A 117 10.72 -12.49 -5.06
CA PHE A 117 11.22 -13.60 -4.26
C PHE A 117 10.75 -14.95 -4.83
N GLU A 118 9.49 -15.03 -5.26
CA GLU A 118 8.95 -16.22 -5.92
C GLU A 118 9.70 -16.57 -7.21
N SER A 119 9.99 -15.57 -8.05
CA SER A 119 10.72 -15.80 -9.32
C SER A 119 12.15 -16.29 -9.12
N GLU A 120 12.76 -15.92 -7.99
CA GLU A 120 14.13 -16.31 -7.61
C GLU A 120 14.16 -17.59 -6.75
N GLY A 121 13.01 -18.24 -6.54
CA GLY A 121 12.91 -19.55 -5.90
C GLY A 121 12.80 -19.54 -4.37
N PHE A 122 12.63 -18.36 -3.74
CA PHE A 122 12.36 -18.29 -2.31
C PHE A 122 10.96 -18.82 -2.01
N THR A 123 10.81 -19.53 -0.89
CA THR A 123 9.52 -20.06 -0.42
C THR A 123 8.98 -19.32 0.81
N GLU A 124 9.88 -18.69 1.55
CA GLU A 124 9.60 -18.02 2.82
C GLU A 124 10.20 -16.63 2.88
N VAL A 125 9.55 -15.76 3.65
CA VAL A 125 9.93 -14.37 3.86
C VAL A 125 9.75 -13.99 5.31
N GLU A 126 10.52 -13.02 5.76
CA GLU A 126 10.33 -12.39 7.06
C GLU A 126 9.79 -10.97 6.88
N ALA A 127 8.88 -10.55 7.78
CA ALA A 127 8.40 -9.18 7.79
C ALA A 127 9.48 -8.25 8.38
N ASP A 128 9.95 -7.31 7.59
CA ASP A 128 10.83 -6.23 8.01
C ASP A 128 10.00 -4.97 8.31
N VAL A 129 9.78 -4.74 9.59
CA VAL A 129 9.03 -3.61 10.11
C VAL A 129 10.00 -2.43 10.21
N GLU A 130 10.03 -1.60 9.16
CA GLU A 130 10.92 -0.42 9.05
C GLU A 130 10.83 0.53 10.27
N HIS A 131 9.73 0.48 11.05
CA HIS A 131 9.65 1.25 12.29
C HIS A 131 10.65 0.80 13.37
N HIS A 132 11.09 -0.46 13.38
CA HIS A 132 11.96 -1.00 14.41
C HIS A 132 13.43 -0.64 14.19
N THR A 133 13.85 -0.44 12.94
CA THR A 133 15.20 -0.03 12.55
C THR A 133 15.49 1.45 12.82
N ALA A 134 14.45 2.27 13.00
CA ALA A 134 14.56 3.71 13.30
C ALA A 134 14.54 4.03 14.81
N ASP A 135 14.40 3.02 15.69
CA ASP A 135 14.30 3.16 17.15
C ASP A 135 13.32 4.24 17.62
N ASP A 136 12.26 4.48 16.82
CA ASP A 136 11.25 5.47 17.12
C ASP A 136 10.06 4.81 17.83
N SER A 137 9.51 5.48 18.85
CA SER A 137 8.43 4.98 19.69
C SER A 137 7.07 4.92 18.97
N ARG A 138 7.04 4.85 17.63
CA ARG A 138 5.81 4.87 16.81
C ARG A 138 5.50 3.52 16.15
N VAL A 139 6.22 2.46 16.47
CA VAL A 139 5.83 1.09 16.07
C VAL A 139 4.55 0.73 16.85
N CYS A 140 3.43 0.51 16.16
CA CYS A 140 2.23 0.02 16.85
C CYS A 140 2.44 -1.44 17.29
N PRO A 141 1.76 -1.92 18.36
CA PRO A 141 1.94 -3.30 18.85
C PRO A 141 1.71 -4.37 17.78
N THR A 142 0.78 -4.13 16.84
CA THR A 142 0.52 -5.01 15.71
C THR A 142 1.73 -5.13 14.79
N CYS A 143 2.37 -4.02 14.40
CA CYS A 143 3.58 -4.07 13.59
C CYS A 143 4.74 -4.71 14.36
N ALA A 144 4.96 -4.34 15.63
CA ALA A 144 6.02 -4.93 16.44
C ALA A 144 5.91 -6.47 16.53
N SER A 145 4.67 -6.98 16.65
CA SER A 145 4.43 -8.42 16.73
C SER A 145 4.76 -9.21 15.46
N LEU A 146 4.95 -8.53 14.32
CA LEU A 146 5.24 -9.16 13.03
C LEU A 146 6.74 -9.24 12.73
N GLN A 147 7.55 -8.39 13.37
CA GLN A 147 9.00 -8.39 13.18
C GLN A 147 9.59 -9.76 13.53
N GLY A 148 10.47 -10.30 12.68
CA GLY A 148 11.12 -11.58 12.95
C GLY A 148 10.23 -12.81 12.72
N ASN A 149 8.96 -12.63 12.34
CA ASN A 149 8.11 -13.76 11.99
C ASN A 149 8.31 -14.16 10.53
N THR A 150 8.50 -15.46 10.35
CA THR A 150 8.52 -16.12 9.05
C THR A 150 7.10 -16.37 8.53
N TYR A 151 6.93 -16.15 7.23
CA TYR A 151 5.71 -16.47 6.50
C TYR A 151 6.09 -17.19 5.22
N THR A 152 5.27 -18.16 4.81
CA THR A 152 5.32 -18.63 3.43
C THR A 152 4.92 -17.49 2.49
N LEU A 153 5.40 -17.51 1.23
CA LEU A 153 5.01 -16.50 0.26
C LEU A 153 3.48 -16.37 0.13
N ALA A 154 2.77 -17.49 0.14
CA ALA A 154 1.32 -17.53 0.07
C ALA A 154 0.65 -16.83 1.26
N GLU A 155 1.18 -17.01 2.47
CA GLU A 155 0.69 -16.31 3.66
C GLU A 155 1.03 -14.83 3.65
N ALA A 156 2.16 -14.43 3.07
CA ALA A 156 2.60 -13.03 3.02
C ALA A 156 1.75 -12.15 2.10
N ARG A 157 1.14 -12.75 1.05
CA ARG A 157 0.29 -12.03 0.07
C ARG A 157 -0.84 -11.27 0.75
N GLY A 158 -1.01 -10.01 0.36
CA GLY A 158 -2.08 -9.15 0.86
C GLY A 158 -1.97 -8.70 2.32
N ARG A 159 -0.97 -9.18 3.09
CA ARG A 159 -0.80 -8.77 4.50
C ARG A 159 -0.28 -7.34 4.64
N ILE A 160 0.69 -6.96 3.82
CA ILE A 160 1.20 -5.59 3.78
C ILE A 160 0.41 -4.82 2.72
N PRO A 161 -0.21 -3.67 3.08
CA PRO A 161 -0.10 -2.94 4.34
C PRO A 161 -1.04 -3.44 5.45
N ILE A 162 -0.52 -3.49 6.68
CA ILE A 162 -1.28 -3.93 7.88
C ILE A 162 -2.24 -2.86 8.39
N HIS A 163 -1.91 -1.59 8.14
CA HIS A 163 -2.69 -0.43 8.54
C HIS A 163 -2.53 0.69 7.52
N PRO A 164 -3.40 1.72 7.56
CA PRO A 164 -3.23 2.86 6.68
C PRO A 164 -1.87 3.54 6.91
N ARG A 165 -1.22 3.95 5.82
CA ARG A 165 0.15 4.54 5.85
C ARG A 165 1.23 3.61 6.43
N CYS A 166 1.08 2.29 6.27
CA CYS A 166 2.13 1.33 6.63
C CYS A 166 3.44 1.63 5.87
N ARG A 167 4.57 1.30 6.49
CA ARG A 167 5.92 1.36 5.87
C ARG A 167 6.69 0.04 6.00
N CYS A 168 6.03 -1.06 6.37
CA CYS A 168 6.69 -2.36 6.47
C CYS A 168 7.03 -2.90 5.07
N SER A 169 8.04 -3.75 5.00
CA SER A 169 8.44 -4.44 3.76
C SER A 169 8.74 -5.91 4.03
N TRP A 170 8.94 -6.69 2.98
CA TRP A 170 9.39 -8.08 3.09
C TRP A 170 10.90 -8.18 2.89
N ILE A 171 11.53 -9.09 3.62
CA ILE A 171 12.92 -9.53 3.39
C ILE A 171 12.92 -11.03 3.11
N PRO A 172 13.83 -11.51 2.23
CA PRO A 172 13.93 -12.93 1.97
C PRO A 172 14.66 -13.62 3.13
N ILE A 173 14.28 -14.88 3.39
CA ILE A 173 15.03 -15.77 4.27
C ILE A 173 15.98 -16.57 3.39
N VAL A 174 17.27 -16.48 3.68
CA VAL A 174 18.31 -17.30 3.04
C VAL A 174 18.63 -18.40 4.03
N ASP A 175 18.33 -19.65 3.65
CA ASP A 175 18.78 -20.81 4.42
C ASP A 175 20.32 -20.88 4.37
N ASP A 176 20.97 -21.03 5.52
CA ASP A 176 22.43 -21.21 5.67
C ASP A 176 22.94 -22.48 4.94
#